data_AF-A0A497GH24-F1
#
_entry.id   AF-A0A497GH24-F1
#
_cell.length_a   1.000
_cell.length_b   1.000
_cell.length_c   1.000
_cell.angle_alpha   90.00
_cell.angle_beta   90.00
_cell.angle_gamma   90.00
#
_symmetry.space_group_name_H-M   'P 1'
#
loop_
_entity.id
_entity.type
_entity.pdbx_description
1 polymer ?
#
loop_
_entity_poly.entity_id
_entity_poly.type
_entity_poly.pdbx_seq_one_letter_code
_entity_poly.pdbx_strand_id
1 'polypeptide(L)'
;MIKRNLYMIVIIFIFLTFSNISFSCYGIPFAYKVYTIETEYTLYNKGNSTIWVDLNKIQPGFYLALDIDGWQNLINFTFYINGSQSNKVKIMVDGSGNKRLVFSSSLKIRPKEKIVLKLIQNVRVNSVTPLFSTRKKICMPKTSVSLGNLSFNEKVFKRYLSTRGFWRIDSDIAKISDKIATSSTTVREYILAILRWIIVNIQYNISKRGGIAPPRLVIKSKKGACGEFSSLVVVLARAKRIPAYLYLSYYYDPNLNVSIKSGDFSYAMVHAFQHVFAMVCLSENVSLPVDLTLPKRNLGEEIDAIDNAGINIMDNIIIVNRIIDQDPNDFLMISSPTKNVSISYKVTIMQKSGTVFIIEKKLRPFYLILLLVIVVVIAIIIFLRERTDL
;
A
#
# COMPACT_ATOMS: atom_id res chain seq x y z
N MET A 1 -19.44 -61.98 11.98
CA MET A 1 -18.83 -61.19 10.88
C MET A 1 -18.97 -59.68 11.06
N ILE A 2 -20.13 -59.18 11.50
CA ILE A 2 -20.41 -57.73 11.70
C ILE A 2 -19.48 -57.05 12.73
N LYS A 3 -19.18 -57.70 13.87
CA LYS A 3 -18.27 -57.13 14.90
C LYS A 3 -16.88 -56.80 14.36
N ARG A 4 -16.30 -57.62 13.45
CA ARG A 4 -14.95 -57.41 12.90
C ARG A 4 -14.90 -56.21 11.93
N ASN A 5 -15.99 -55.94 11.22
CA ASN A 5 -16.09 -54.79 10.32
C ASN A 5 -16.22 -53.46 11.08
N LEU A 6 -16.87 -53.47 12.24
CA LEU A 6 -17.01 -52.26 13.07
C LEU A 6 -15.66 -51.82 13.67
N TYR A 7 -14.84 -52.76 14.16
CA TYR A 7 -13.50 -52.46 14.65
C TYR A 7 -12.58 -51.89 13.55
N MET A 8 -12.67 -52.43 12.32
CA MET A 8 -11.93 -51.90 11.17
C MET A 8 -12.35 -50.46 10.82
N ILE A 9 -13.65 -50.16 10.84
CA ILE A 9 -14.16 -48.80 10.59
C ILE A 9 -13.66 -47.83 11.68
N VAL A 10 -13.67 -48.23 12.95
CA VAL A 10 -13.17 -47.40 14.06
C VAL A 10 -11.67 -47.16 13.95
N ILE A 11 -10.87 -48.17 13.60
CA ILE A 11 -9.42 -48.02 13.40
C ILE A 11 -9.15 -47.09 12.21
N ILE A 12 -9.86 -47.23 11.10
CA ILE A 12 -9.75 -46.32 9.95
C ILE A 12 -10.13 -44.89 10.35
N PHE A 13 -11.19 -44.72 11.15
CA PHE A 13 -11.60 -43.41 11.63
C PHE A 13 -10.57 -42.79 12.58
N ILE A 14 -9.99 -43.56 13.51
CA ILE A 14 -8.90 -43.13 14.39
C ILE A 14 -7.66 -42.76 13.57
N PHE A 15 -7.34 -43.52 12.52
CA PHE A 15 -6.19 -43.23 11.65
C PHE A 15 -6.44 -41.99 10.78
N LEU A 16 -7.67 -41.79 10.29
CA LEU A 16 -8.08 -40.58 9.57
C LEU A 16 -8.12 -39.35 10.50
N THR A 17 -8.52 -39.50 11.76
CA THR A 17 -8.42 -38.39 12.72
C THR A 17 -6.98 -38.13 13.14
N PHE A 18 -6.14 -39.14 13.37
CA PHE A 18 -4.71 -38.96 13.68
C PHE A 18 -3.92 -38.35 12.52
N SER A 19 -4.20 -38.73 11.29
CA SER A 19 -3.58 -38.12 10.10
C SER A 19 -4.04 -36.67 9.89
N ASN A 20 -5.31 -36.36 10.17
CA ASN A 20 -5.80 -34.98 10.20
C ASN A 20 -5.26 -34.17 11.39
N ILE A 21 -5.01 -34.78 12.56
CA ILE A 21 -4.36 -34.15 13.71
C ILE A 21 -2.89 -33.82 13.38
N SER A 22 -2.20 -34.74 12.70
CA SER A 22 -0.81 -34.55 12.25
C SER A 22 -0.69 -33.42 11.20
N PHE A 23 -1.71 -33.27 10.33
CA PHE A 23 -1.78 -32.15 9.38
C PHE A 23 -2.24 -30.83 10.01
N SER A 24 -3.11 -30.86 11.03
CA SER A 24 -3.71 -29.66 11.64
C SER A 24 -2.89 -29.05 12.79
N CYS A 25 -1.86 -29.74 13.29
CA CYS A 25 -0.87 -29.17 14.23
C CYS A 25 0.12 -28.20 13.56
N TYR A 26 0.17 -28.16 12.23
CA TYR A 26 0.86 -27.10 11.51
C TYR A 26 -0.09 -25.91 11.36
N GLY A 27 -0.05 -24.99 12.33
CA GLY A 27 -0.76 -23.72 12.17
C GLY A 27 -0.37 -23.07 10.84
N ILE A 28 -1.36 -22.48 10.16
CA ILE A 28 -1.19 -21.97 8.79
C ILE A 28 -0.01 -20.99 8.79
N PRO A 29 1.06 -21.29 8.03
CA PRO A 29 2.25 -20.48 8.04
C PRO A 29 1.94 -19.14 7.37
N PHE A 30 1.81 -18.06 8.16
CA PHE A 30 1.59 -16.72 7.61
C PHE A 30 2.90 -16.21 7.01
N ALA A 31 3.06 -16.32 5.70
CA ALA A 31 4.19 -15.79 4.95
C ALA A 31 4.16 -14.26 4.93
N TYR A 32 5.23 -13.61 5.41
CA TYR A 32 5.44 -12.17 5.24
C TYR A 32 6.91 -11.84 5.03
N LYS A 33 7.17 -10.67 4.45
CA LYS A 33 8.50 -10.06 4.34
C LYS A 33 8.60 -8.89 5.31
N VAL A 34 9.82 -8.62 5.79
CA VAL A 34 10.10 -7.43 6.58
C VAL A 34 11.08 -6.55 5.83
N TYR A 35 10.67 -5.30 5.61
CA TYR A 35 11.51 -4.27 5.01
C TYR A 35 11.93 -3.26 6.06
N THR A 36 13.20 -2.91 6.06
CA THR A 36 13.72 -1.74 6.77
C THR A 36 13.79 -0.59 5.79
N ILE A 37 13.10 0.51 6.09
CA ILE A 37 13.19 1.76 5.36
C ILE A 37 13.99 2.74 6.20
N GLU A 38 15.12 3.21 5.66
CA GLU A 38 15.91 4.28 6.24
C GLU A 38 15.72 5.55 5.43
N THR A 39 15.20 6.60 6.05
CA THR A 39 15.11 7.94 5.47
C THR A 39 16.09 8.86 6.18
N GLU A 40 17.06 9.40 5.45
CA GLU A 40 18.12 10.26 5.97
C GLU A 40 18.07 11.64 5.33
N TYR A 41 18.12 12.68 6.16
CA TYR A 41 18.41 14.04 5.74
C TYR A 41 19.76 14.48 6.30
N THR A 42 20.64 14.94 5.44
CA THR A 42 21.83 15.69 5.86
C THR A 42 21.59 17.17 5.59
N LEU A 43 21.61 17.97 6.64
CA LEU A 43 21.53 19.43 6.60
C LEU A 43 22.93 20.00 6.82
N TYR A 44 23.38 20.89 5.94
CA TYR A 44 24.67 21.57 6.10
C TYR A 44 24.48 23.08 5.98
N ASN A 45 24.90 23.81 7.01
CA ASN A 45 24.87 25.27 7.01
C ASN A 45 26.10 25.81 6.28
N LYS A 46 25.91 26.24 5.04
CA LYS A 46 26.98 26.83 4.22
C LYS A 46 27.25 28.30 4.55
N GLY A 47 26.35 28.95 5.30
CA GLY A 47 26.46 30.35 5.68
C GLY A 47 27.49 30.61 6.78
N ASN A 48 27.61 31.89 7.14
CA ASN A 48 28.54 32.38 8.18
C ASN A 48 27.84 32.70 9.50
N SER A 49 26.51 32.54 9.57
CA SER A 49 25.72 32.76 10.79
C SER A 49 25.07 31.46 11.27
N THR A 50 24.78 31.38 12.56
CA THR A 50 23.95 30.30 13.11
C THR A 50 22.53 30.42 12.57
N ILE A 51 21.91 29.28 12.27
CA ILE A 51 20.51 29.21 11.81
C ILE A 51 19.69 28.30 12.71
N TRP A 52 18.38 28.52 12.70
CA TRP A 52 17.39 27.67 13.34
C TRP A 52 16.51 27.04 12.28
N VAL A 53 16.48 25.70 12.22
CA VAL A 53 15.71 24.95 11.25
C VAL A 53 14.52 24.30 11.95
N ASP A 54 13.31 24.67 11.53
CA ASP A 54 12.09 23.98 11.94
C ASP A 54 11.94 22.67 11.15
N LEU A 55 12.15 21.54 11.82
CA LEU A 55 12.06 20.21 11.22
C LEU A 55 10.65 19.88 10.72
N ASN A 56 9.61 20.56 11.23
CA ASN A 56 8.24 20.40 10.75
C ASN A 56 8.02 21.06 9.36
N LYS A 57 8.96 21.88 8.89
CA LYS A 57 8.90 22.52 7.57
C LYS A 57 9.77 21.84 6.51
N ILE A 58 10.52 20.80 6.87
CA ILE A 58 11.26 19.99 5.89
C ILE A 58 10.27 19.20 5.04
N GLN A 59 10.49 19.20 3.72
CA GLN A 59 9.74 18.42 2.74
C GLN A 59 10.65 17.40 2.03
N PRO A 60 10.17 16.16 1.78
CA PRO A 60 8.84 15.63 2.11
C PRO A 60 8.63 15.27 3.60
N GLY A 61 9.53 15.65 4.51
CA GLY A 61 9.38 15.38 5.95
C GLY A 61 9.65 13.91 6.31
N PHE A 62 9.18 13.50 7.49
CA PHE A 62 9.38 12.16 8.04
C PHE A 62 8.05 11.44 8.24
N TYR A 63 7.61 10.71 7.22
CA TYR A 63 6.39 9.91 7.26
C TYR A 63 6.67 8.46 7.68
N LEU A 64 5.73 7.89 8.42
CA LEU A 64 5.72 6.48 8.79
C LEU A 64 4.88 5.71 7.76
N ALA A 65 5.32 4.51 7.43
CA ALA A 65 4.59 3.58 6.58
C ALA A 65 3.18 3.35 7.15
N LEU A 66 2.21 3.23 6.25
CA LEU A 66 0.81 3.08 6.64
C LEU A 66 0.53 1.64 7.07
N ASP A 67 -0.39 1.49 8.04
CA ASP A 67 -1.03 0.20 8.31
C ASP A 67 -2.19 0.03 7.34
N ILE A 68 -2.16 -1.02 6.52
CA ILE A 68 -3.19 -1.29 5.52
C ILE A 68 -3.57 -2.76 5.62
N ASP A 69 -4.82 -2.99 6.04
CA ASP A 69 -5.39 -4.32 6.23
C ASP A 69 -5.17 -5.21 4.99
N GLY A 70 -4.66 -6.41 5.24
CA GLY A 70 -4.34 -7.39 4.20
C GLY A 70 -3.08 -7.12 3.37
N TRP A 71 -2.42 -5.96 3.51
CA TRP A 71 -1.22 -5.61 2.73
C TRP A 71 0.04 -5.42 3.57
N GLN A 72 0.00 -4.57 4.60
CA GLN A 72 1.20 -4.24 5.37
C GLN A 72 0.87 -3.64 6.75
N ASN A 73 1.84 -3.71 7.66
CA ASN A 73 1.79 -3.06 8.97
C ASN A 73 3.17 -2.52 9.36
N LEU A 74 3.20 -1.34 9.97
CA LEU A 74 4.38 -0.79 10.62
C LEU A 74 4.65 -1.58 11.92
N ILE A 75 5.85 -2.15 12.04
CA ILE A 75 6.26 -2.90 13.24
C ILE A 75 6.75 -1.94 14.31
N ASN A 76 7.73 -1.11 13.95
CA ASN A 76 8.34 -0.12 14.83
C ASN A 76 9.10 0.94 14.00
N PHE A 77 9.50 2.02 14.65
CA PHE A 77 10.38 3.03 14.10
C PHE A 77 11.28 3.62 15.18
N THR A 78 12.43 4.15 14.75
CA THR A 78 13.38 4.88 15.59
C THR A 78 13.88 6.09 14.84
N PHE A 79 13.99 7.23 15.53
CA PHE A 79 14.52 8.47 14.96
C PHE A 79 15.85 8.84 15.62
N TYR A 80 16.81 9.30 14.82
CA TYR A 80 18.16 9.66 15.24
C TYR A 80 18.52 11.08 14.79
N ILE A 81 19.26 11.78 15.65
CA ILE A 81 19.92 13.06 15.35
C ILE A 81 21.41 12.85 15.62
N ASN A 82 22.25 13.04 14.60
CA ASN A 82 23.70 12.82 14.65
C ASN A 82 24.09 11.45 15.22
N GLY A 83 23.32 10.41 14.89
CA GLY A 83 23.55 9.04 15.38
C GLY A 83 23.01 8.75 16.79
N SER A 84 22.60 9.77 17.54
CA SER A 84 21.94 9.57 18.85
C SER A 84 20.44 9.43 18.67
N GLN A 85 19.85 8.39 19.27
CA GLN A 85 18.40 8.19 19.26
C GLN A 85 17.70 9.36 19.97
N SER A 86 16.64 9.88 19.36
CA SER A 86 15.82 10.94 19.92
C SER A 86 14.42 10.43 20.22
N ASN A 87 14.04 10.47 21.49
CA ASN A 87 12.69 10.15 21.95
C ASN A 87 11.78 11.40 21.98
N LYS A 88 12.29 12.57 21.55
CA LYS A 88 11.57 13.85 21.56
C LYS A 88 10.78 14.09 20.27
N VAL A 89 10.08 13.06 19.80
CA VAL A 89 9.22 13.13 18.60
C VAL A 89 7.81 12.71 18.96
N LYS A 90 6.81 13.37 18.37
CA LYS A 90 5.41 12.95 18.47
C LYS A 90 4.92 12.47 17.11
N ILE A 91 3.93 11.59 17.10
CA ILE A 91 3.25 11.19 15.87
C ILE A 91 2.01 12.06 15.72
N MET A 92 1.86 12.66 14.54
CA MET A 92 0.64 13.35 14.12
C MET A 92 0.01 12.55 12.97
N VAL A 93 -1.31 12.49 12.95
CA VAL A 93 -2.08 11.92 11.84
C VAL A 93 -2.71 13.07 11.07
N ASP A 94 -2.41 13.18 9.78
CA ASP A 94 -3.04 14.20 8.93
C ASP A 94 -4.47 13.80 8.54
N GLY A 95 -5.19 14.71 7.88
CA GLY A 95 -6.57 14.43 7.45
C GLY A 95 -6.69 13.24 6.49
N SER A 96 -5.62 12.85 5.79
CA SER A 96 -5.62 11.69 4.88
C SER A 96 -5.29 10.37 5.58
N GLY A 97 -4.99 10.42 6.88
CA GLY A 97 -4.59 9.27 7.68
C GLY A 97 -3.09 8.99 7.62
N ASN A 98 -2.28 9.90 7.08
CA ASN A 98 -0.83 9.71 7.07
C ASN A 98 -0.25 10.00 8.44
N LYS A 99 0.62 9.11 8.92
CA LYS A 99 1.36 9.28 10.17
C LYS A 99 2.68 9.99 9.88
N ARG A 100 2.93 11.12 10.55
CA ARG A 100 4.15 11.92 10.41
C ARG A 100 4.79 12.19 11.76
N LEU A 101 6.12 12.22 11.81
CA LEU A 101 6.86 12.72 12.97
C LEU A 101 6.82 14.25 13.04
N VAL A 102 6.44 14.77 14.21
CA VAL A 102 6.48 16.20 14.54
C VAL A 102 7.43 16.46 15.71
N PHE A 103 8.10 17.61 15.64
CA PHE A 103 9.21 17.98 16.52
C PHE A 103 8.85 19.20 17.35
N SER A 104 9.16 19.17 18.64
CA SER A 104 8.80 20.25 19.59
C SER A 104 9.73 21.46 19.53
N SER A 105 10.92 21.33 18.95
CA SER A 105 11.93 22.38 18.93
C SER A 105 12.60 22.49 17.57
N SER A 106 12.94 23.74 17.20
CA SER A 106 13.84 23.99 16.08
C SER A 106 15.25 23.50 16.39
N LEU A 107 15.95 23.07 15.34
CA LEU A 107 17.33 22.61 15.41
C LEU A 107 18.28 23.77 15.16
N LYS A 108 19.24 23.98 16.07
CA LYS A 108 20.33 24.95 15.90
C LYS A 108 21.41 24.34 15.03
N ILE A 109 21.84 25.05 13.98
CA ILE A 109 22.96 24.65 13.12
C ILE A 109 23.95 25.82 13.01
N ARG A 110 25.14 25.64 13.57
CA ARG A 110 26.24 26.62 13.55
C ARG A 110 26.84 26.75 12.14
N PRO A 111 27.59 27.83 11.85
CA PRO A 111 28.30 27.96 10.58
C PRO A 111 29.15 26.72 10.29
N LYS A 112 29.06 26.20 9.06
CA LYS A 112 29.79 25.01 8.58
C LYS A 112 29.49 23.71 9.35
N GLU A 113 28.48 23.71 10.22
CA GLU A 113 28.03 22.50 10.91
C GLU A 113 27.16 21.64 9.97
N LYS A 114 27.31 20.32 10.12
CA LYS A 114 26.49 19.31 9.47
C LYS A 114 25.65 18.60 10.52
N ILE A 115 24.35 18.50 10.29
CA ILE A 115 23.43 17.67 11.09
C ILE A 115 22.86 16.55 10.22
N VAL A 116 22.85 15.34 10.75
CA VAL A 116 22.24 14.16 10.13
C VAL A 116 21.00 13.77 10.91
N LEU A 117 19.86 13.70 10.22
CA LEU A 117 18.58 13.26 10.74
C LEU A 117 18.23 11.94 10.08
N LYS A 118 17.89 10.90 10.84
CA LYS A 118 17.60 9.58 10.29
C LYS A 118 16.37 8.96 10.92
N LEU A 119 15.43 8.54 10.10
CA LEU A 119 14.29 7.71 10.48
C LEU A 119 14.53 6.29 9.97
N ILE A 120 14.56 5.31 10.87
CA ILE A 120 14.59 3.89 10.54
C ILE A 120 13.25 3.29 10.94
N GLN A 121 12.59 2.59 10.03
CA GLN A 121 11.32 1.92 10.30
C GLN A 121 11.30 0.52 9.72
N ASN A 122 10.67 -0.41 10.44
CA ASN A 122 10.49 -1.79 10.01
C ASN A 122 9.03 -2.02 9.64
N VAL A 123 8.79 -2.51 8.42
CA VAL A 123 7.46 -2.71 7.86
C VAL A 123 7.29 -4.18 7.51
N ARG A 124 6.24 -4.79 8.04
CA ARG A 124 5.77 -6.12 7.64
C ARG A 124 4.91 -5.98 6.40
N VAL A 125 5.26 -6.69 5.33
CA VAL A 125 4.47 -6.77 4.09
C VAL A 125 3.99 -8.20 3.91
N ASN A 126 2.68 -8.37 3.73
CA ASN A 126 2.07 -9.69 3.50
C ASN A 126 2.58 -10.26 2.17
N SER A 127 3.02 -11.51 2.20
CA SER A 127 3.68 -12.13 1.06
C SER A 127 2.69 -12.65 0.03
N VAL A 128 3.09 -12.57 -1.23
CA VAL A 128 2.42 -13.21 -2.36
C VAL A 128 3.20 -14.49 -2.66
N THR A 129 2.76 -15.62 -2.10
CA THR A 129 3.33 -16.93 -2.43
C THR A 129 2.29 -17.80 -3.13
N PRO A 130 2.67 -18.64 -4.11
CA PRO A 130 1.71 -19.44 -4.89
C PRO A 130 0.83 -20.37 -4.03
N LEU A 131 1.36 -20.88 -2.92
CA LEU A 131 0.68 -21.85 -2.07
C LEU A 131 0.02 -21.23 -0.82
N PHE A 132 0.57 -20.13 -0.29
CA PHE A 132 0.13 -19.53 0.98
C PHE A 132 0.21 -18.00 0.96
N SER A 133 -0.43 -17.36 -0.04
CA SER A 133 -0.51 -15.90 -0.10
C SER A 133 -1.31 -15.37 1.10
N THR A 134 -0.68 -14.55 1.92
CA THR A 134 -1.36 -13.81 3.00
C THR A 134 -1.82 -12.44 2.54
N ARG A 135 -1.43 -12.05 1.32
CA ARG A 135 -1.80 -10.78 0.73
C ARG A 135 -3.24 -10.81 0.24
N LYS A 136 -4.01 -9.83 0.69
CA LYS A 136 -5.38 -9.62 0.23
C LYS A 136 -5.38 -9.15 -1.22
N LYS A 137 -5.88 -9.99 -2.12
CA LYS A 137 -6.12 -9.63 -3.53
C LYS A 137 -7.46 -8.90 -3.63
N ILE A 138 -7.43 -7.67 -4.16
CA ILE A 138 -8.64 -6.89 -4.41
C ILE A 138 -8.88 -6.86 -5.92
N CYS A 139 -9.93 -7.54 -6.38
CA CYS A 139 -10.30 -7.61 -7.79
C CYS A 139 -11.49 -6.71 -8.12
N MET A 140 -11.61 -6.34 -9.39
CA MET A 140 -12.80 -5.70 -9.93
C MET A 140 -14.02 -6.63 -9.76
N PRO A 141 -15.13 -6.15 -9.17
CA PRO A 141 -16.36 -6.93 -9.10
C PRO A 141 -16.89 -7.27 -10.50
N LYS A 142 -17.46 -8.48 -10.66
CA LYS A 142 -18.07 -8.91 -11.93
C LYS A 142 -19.28 -8.05 -12.30
N THR A 143 -20.05 -7.65 -11.29
CA THR A 143 -21.20 -6.75 -11.42
C THR A 143 -20.90 -5.44 -10.70
N SER A 144 -21.40 -4.33 -11.21
CA SER A 144 -21.27 -3.03 -10.57
C SER A 144 -22.53 -2.20 -10.78
N VAL A 145 -22.73 -1.22 -9.92
CA VAL A 145 -23.88 -0.31 -10.02
C VAL A 145 -23.84 0.48 -11.33
N SER A 146 -25.02 0.92 -11.78
CA SER A 146 -25.12 1.85 -12.91
C SER A 146 -24.38 3.14 -12.59
N LEU A 147 -23.72 3.72 -13.61
CA LEU A 147 -22.99 4.98 -13.47
C LEU A 147 -23.90 6.14 -12.99
N GLY A 148 -25.19 6.11 -13.34
CA GLY A 148 -26.17 7.12 -12.93
C GLY A 148 -26.69 6.97 -11.49
N ASN A 149 -26.46 5.83 -10.84
CA ASN A 149 -26.99 5.50 -9.51
C ASN A 149 -25.90 5.50 -8.43
N LEU A 150 -24.81 6.24 -8.65
CA LEU A 150 -23.74 6.40 -7.67
C LEU A 150 -24.22 7.23 -6.48
N SER A 151 -24.29 6.60 -5.31
CA SER A 151 -24.55 7.28 -4.04
C SER A 151 -23.38 7.02 -3.09
N PHE A 152 -22.71 8.09 -2.70
CA PHE A 152 -21.63 8.07 -1.71
C PHE A 152 -21.98 9.00 -0.57
N ASN A 153 -21.61 8.61 0.65
CA ASN A 153 -21.75 9.46 1.81
C ASN A 153 -20.87 10.71 1.65
N GLU A 154 -21.49 11.86 1.40
CA GLU A 154 -20.76 13.11 1.16
C GLU A 154 -19.84 13.49 2.33
N LYS A 155 -20.21 13.18 3.57
CA LYS A 155 -19.34 13.50 4.73
C LYS A 155 -18.02 12.72 4.69
N VAL A 156 -18.05 11.48 4.21
CA VAL A 156 -16.88 10.61 4.10
C VAL A 156 -16.08 10.94 2.83
N PHE A 157 -16.76 11.12 1.70
CA PHE A 157 -16.12 11.19 0.39
C PHE A 157 -15.89 12.60 -0.17
N LYS A 158 -16.33 13.68 0.50
CA LYS A 158 -16.15 15.07 0.04
C LYS A 158 -14.73 15.38 -0.42
N ARG A 159 -13.71 14.92 0.32
CA ARG A 159 -12.30 15.14 -0.03
C ARG A 159 -11.82 14.26 -1.18
N TYR A 160 -12.30 13.01 -1.24
CA TYR A 160 -12.03 12.06 -2.32
C TYR A 160 -12.69 12.42 -3.65
N LEU A 161 -13.62 13.38 -3.63
CA LEU A 161 -14.28 13.97 -4.79
C LEU A 161 -13.74 15.38 -5.10
N SER A 162 -12.68 15.82 -4.44
CA SER A 162 -12.13 17.16 -4.63
C SER A 162 -11.64 17.37 -6.07
N THR A 163 -12.05 18.48 -6.67
CA THR A 163 -11.72 18.90 -8.04
C THR A 163 -10.97 20.24 -8.07
N ARG A 164 -10.22 20.54 -7.00
CA ARG A 164 -9.49 21.82 -6.82
C ARG A 164 -7.98 21.60 -6.83
N GLY A 165 -7.22 22.70 -7.01
CA GLY A 165 -5.76 22.68 -6.97
C GLY A 165 -5.15 21.75 -8.01
N PHE A 166 -4.28 20.84 -7.57
CA PHE A 166 -3.70 19.79 -8.41
C PHE A 166 -4.76 18.96 -9.14
N TRP A 167 -5.89 18.70 -8.49
CA TRP A 167 -6.99 17.84 -8.96
C TRP A 167 -8.01 18.58 -9.84
N ARG A 168 -7.68 19.77 -10.35
CA ARG A 168 -8.60 20.59 -11.12
C ARG A 168 -9.11 19.85 -12.35
N ILE A 169 -10.43 19.76 -12.47
CA ILE A 169 -11.14 19.28 -13.66
C ILE A 169 -11.47 20.50 -14.52
N ASP A 170 -10.87 20.58 -15.70
CA ASP A 170 -11.17 21.60 -16.70
C ASP A 170 -12.05 21.04 -17.83
N SER A 171 -12.30 21.86 -18.85
CA SER A 171 -13.15 21.48 -19.99
C SER A 171 -12.63 20.26 -20.73
N ASP A 172 -11.31 20.05 -20.79
CA ASP A 172 -10.73 18.94 -21.55
C ASP A 172 -10.93 17.62 -20.79
N ILE A 173 -10.66 17.62 -19.48
CA ILE A 173 -10.93 16.48 -18.60
C ILE A 173 -12.44 16.15 -18.61
N ALA A 174 -13.29 17.16 -18.50
CA ALA A 174 -14.75 16.97 -18.53
C ALA A 174 -15.21 16.34 -19.85
N LYS A 175 -14.77 16.86 -21.00
CA LYS A 175 -15.10 16.30 -22.32
C LYS A 175 -14.62 14.87 -22.50
N ILE A 176 -13.40 14.55 -22.06
CA ILE A 176 -12.87 13.18 -22.12
C ILE A 176 -13.75 12.26 -21.27
N SER A 177 -14.04 12.67 -20.04
CA SER A 177 -14.89 11.92 -19.12
C SER A 177 -16.31 11.72 -19.64
N ASP A 178 -16.93 12.75 -20.21
CA ASP A 178 -18.26 12.68 -20.84
C ASP A 178 -18.26 11.70 -22.01
N LYS A 179 -17.25 11.78 -22.89
CA LYS A 179 -17.11 10.87 -24.02
C LYS A 179 -16.97 9.42 -23.57
N ILE A 180 -16.15 9.14 -22.57
CA ILE A 180 -16.01 7.79 -22.01
C ILE A 180 -17.35 7.31 -21.46
N ALA A 181 -18.04 8.16 -20.68
CA ALA A 181 -19.31 7.83 -20.05
C ALA A 181 -20.45 7.54 -21.06
N THR A 182 -20.47 8.16 -22.25
CA THR A 182 -21.49 7.83 -23.27
C THR A 182 -21.46 6.37 -23.74
N SER A 183 -20.31 5.70 -23.62
CA SER A 183 -20.13 4.29 -23.96
C SER A 183 -20.11 3.35 -22.75
N SER A 184 -20.49 3.83 -21.56
CA SER A 184 -20.41 3.06 -20.32
C SER A 184 -21.72 3.13 -19.54
N THR A 185 -22.32 1.98 -19.28
CA THR A 185 -23.57 1.86 -18.52
C THR A 185 -23.32 1.63 -17.03
N THR A 186 -22.20 0.97 -16.71
CA THR A 186 -21.81 0.60 -15.35
C THR A 186 -20.51 1.26 -14.91
N VAL A 187 -20.29 1.35 -13.59
CA VAL A 187 -19.03 1.86 -13.02
C VAL A 187 -17.83 1.03 -13.48
N ARG A 188 -17.99 -0.29 -13.56
CA ARG A 188 -16.96 -1.21 -14.08
C ARG A 188 -16.56 -0.85 -15.51
N GLU A 189 -17.52 -0.71 -16.41
CA GLU A 189 -17.26 -0.33 -17.81
C GLU A 189 -16.56 1.02 -17.90
N TYR A 190 -17.02 2.00 -17.12
CA TYR A 190 -16.45 3.34 -17.11
C TYR A 190 -14.98 3.35 -16.64
N ILE A 191 -14.67 2.62 -15.56
CA ILE A 191 -13.28 2.50 -15.07
C ILE A 191 -12.40 1.82 -16.13
N LEU A 192 -12.83 0.69 -16.72
CA LEU A 192 -12.03 0.01 -17.75
C LEU A 192 -11.81 0.90 -18.98
N ALA A 193 -12.81 1.69 -19.37
CA ALA A 193 -12.71 2.62 -20.48
C ALA A 193 -11.77 3.82 -20.17
N ILE A 194 -11.68 4.28 -18.91
CA ILE A 194 -10.64 5.23 -18.47
C ILE A 194 -9.25 4.63 -18.71
N LEU A 195 -9.03 3.39 -18.26
CA LEU A 195 -7.73 2.72 -18.37
C LEU A 195 -7.32 2.56 -19.83
N ARG A 196 -8.24 2.08 -20.66
CA ARG A 196 -8.04 2.00 -22.11
C ARG A 196 -7.68 3.34 -22.71
N TRP A 197 -8.41 4.40 -22.35
CA TRP A 197 -8.15 5.74 -22.87
C TRP A 197 -6.74 6.21 -22.50
N ILE A 198 -6.30 6.01 -21.26
CA ILE A 198 -4.95 6.39 -20.81
C ILE A 198 -3.88 5.62 -21.59
N ILE A 199 -4.01 4.30 -21.70
CA ILE A 199 -3.05 3.44 -22.43
C ILE A 199 -2.90 3.91 -23.88
N VAL A 200 -4.00 4.27 -24.55
CA VAL A 200 -3.99 4.67 -25.96
C VAL A 200 -3.47 6.10 -26.15
N ASN A 201 -3.76 7.02 -25.23
CA ASN A 201 -3.54 8.45 -25.46
C ASN A 201 -2.32 9.03 -24.74
N ILE A 202 -1.78 8.34 -23.73
CA ILE A 202 -0.69 8.85 -22.91
C ILE A 202 0.52 7.93 -23.07
N GLN A 203 1.61 8.48 -23.58
CA GLN A 203 2.87 7.76 -23.70
C GLN A 203 3.58 7.69 -22.34
N TYR A 204 3.96 6.49 -21.93
CA TYR A 204 4.79 6.32 -20.73
C TYR A 204 6.19 6.92 -20.93
N ASN A 205 6.57 7.86 -20.07
CA ASN A 205 7.85 8.55 -20.10
C ASN A 205 8.28 8.95 -18.69
N ILE A 206 9.44 8.45 -18.24
CA ILE A 206 10.01 8.81 -16.95
C ILE A 206 10.68 10.19 -17.07
N SER A 207 10.03 11.21 -16.50
CA SER A 207 10.59 12.56 -16.43
C SER A 207 11.86 12.59 -15.59
N LYS A 208 12.89 13.28 -16.10
CA LYS A 208 14.14 13.55 -15.34
C LYS A 208 13.99 14.70 -14.33
N ARG A 209 12.88 15.46 -14.38
CA ARG A 209 12.68 16.68 -13.56
C ARG A 209 12.04 16.41 -12.18
N GLY A 210 11.68 15.16 -11.88
CA GLY A 210 11.00 14.78 -10.63
C GLY A 210 9.57 15.32 -10.52
N GLY A 211 8.87 14.91 -9.47
CA GLY A 211 7.48 15.32 -9.19
C GLY A 211 6.45 14.69 -10.12
N ILE A 212 5.19 15.09 -9.94
CA ILE A 212 4.04 14.67 -10.76
C ILE A 212 3.41 15.93 -11.37
N ALA A 213 3.24 15.92 -12.69
CA ALA A 213 2.53 16.99 -13.38
C ALA A 213 1.01 16.93 -13.09
N PRO A 214 0.34 18.08 -12.87
CA PRO A 214 -1.12 18.13 -12.77
C PRO A 214 -1.81 17.49 -13.99
N PRO A 215 -2.90 16.71 -13.82
CA PRO A 215 -3.56 15.96 -14.89
C PRO A 215 -3.91 16.78 -16.15
N ARG A 216 -4.34 18.03 -15.97
CA ARG A 216 -4.60 18.98 -17.07
C ARG A 216 -3.38 19.23 -17.97
N LEU A 217 -2.17 19.18 -17.41
CA LEU A 217 -0.94 19.34 -18.18
C LEU A 217 -0.55 18.02 -18.85
N VAL A 218 -0.82 16.88 -18.22
CA VAL A 218 -0.59 15.54 -18.78
C VAL A 218 -1.43 15.31 -20.03
N ILE A 219 -2.70 15.74 -20.04
CA ILE A 219 -3.57 15.64 -21.23
C ILE A 219 -2.99 16.43 -22.41
N LYS A 220 -2.38 17.59 -22.14
CA LYS A 220 -1.75 18.44 -23.17
C LYS A 220 -0.43 17.86 -23.67
N SER A 221 0.42 17.38 -22.77
CA SER A 221 1.72 16.81 -23.12
C SER A 221 1.62 15.40 -23.72
N LYS A 222 0.52 14.69 -23.42
CA LYS A 222 0.28 13.27 -23.74
C LYS A 222 1.39 12.34 -23.26
N LYS A 223 2.10 12.71 -22.19
CA LYS A 223 3.28 12.00 -21.67
C LYS A 223 3.32 12.04 -20.15
N GLY A 224 3.73 10.94 -19.52
CA GLY A 224 3.91 10.87 -18.07
C GLY A 224 4.39 9.51 -17.55
N ALA A 225 4.70 9.41 -16.26
CA ALA A 225 5.13 8.20 -15.58
C ALA A 225 4.01 7.64 -14.67
N CYS A 226 4.35 6.77 -13.71
CA CYS A 226 3.39 6.15 -12.78
C CYS A 226 2.52 7.17 -12.04
N GLY A 227 3.10 8.31 -11.64
CA GLY A 227 2.37 9.41 -11.00
C GLY A 227 1.32 10.04 -11.90
N GLU A 228 1.69 10.42 -13.12
CA GLU A 228 0.78 11.04 -14.08
C GLU A 228 -0.35 10.09 -14.49
N PHE A 229 -0.03 8.83 -14.80
CA PHE A 229 -1.02 7.81 -15.17
C PHE A 229 -2.06 7.64 -14.06
N SER A 230 -1.59 7.48 -12.83
CA SER A 230 -2.47 7.30 -11.67
C SER A 230 -3.29 8.55 -11.37
N SER A 231 -2.70 9.74 -11.53
CA SER A 231 -3.42 11.00 -11.33
C SER A 231 -4.53 11.22 -12.36
N LEU A 232 -4.35 10.74 -13.61
CA LEU A 232 -5.39 10.76 -14.64
C LEU A 232 -6.55 9.83 -14.30
N VAL A 233 -6.26 8.63 -13.79
CA VAL A 233 -7.31 7.71 -13.28
C VAL A 233 -8.16 8.43 -12.23
N VAL A 234 -7.51 9.10 -11.27
CA VAL A 234 -8.21 9.82 -10.20
C VAL A 234 -9.11 10.93 -10.74
N VAL A 235 -8.61 11.83 -11.59
CA VAL A 235 -9.45 12.95 -12.06
C VAL A 235 -10.57 12.52 -13.01
N LEU A 236 -10.33 11.50 -13.85
CA LEU A 236 -11.36 10.97 -14.75
C LEU A 236 -12.44 10.20 -13.98
N ALA A 237 -12.08 9.51 -12.89
CA ALA A 237 -13.06 8.93 -11.97
C ALA A 237 -13.89 10.02 -11.26
N ARG A 238 -13.21 11.03 -10.68
CA ARG A 238 -13.88 12.14 -9.95
C ARG A 238 -14.79 12.97 -10.84
N ALA A 239 -14.49 13.09 -12.13
CA ALA A 239 -15.35 13.77 -13.11
C ALA A 239 -16.75 13.16 -13.19
N LYS A 240 -16.88 11.85 -12.90
CA LYS A 240 -18.18 11.14 -12.79
C LYS A 240 -18.55 10.80 -11.36
N ARG A 241 -18.09 11.61 -10.40
CA ARG A 241 -18.43 11.48 -8.98
C ARG A 241 -18.04 10.13 -8.36
N ILE A 242 -17.07 9.43 -8.96
CA ILE A 242 -16.48 8.23 -8.37
C ILE A 242 -15.29 8.69 -7.51
N PRO A 243 -15.31 8.47 -6.18
CA PRO A 243 -14.23 8.87 -5.31
C PRO A 243 -12.97 8.08 -5.63
N ALA A 244 -11.84 8.75 -5.65
CA ALA A 244 -10.56 8.13 -5.95
C ALA A 244 -9.43 8.89 -5.26
N TYR A 245 -8.27 8.27 -5.07
CA TYR A 245 -7.10 8.86 -4.42
C TYR A 245 -5.82 8.14 -4.87
N LEU A 246 -4.64 8.60 -4.43
CA LEU A 246 -3.37 7.93 -4.72
C LEU A 246 -2.76 7.31 -3.48
N TYR A 247 -2.01 6.23 -3.68
CA TYR A 247 -0.96 5.81 -2.77
C TYR A 247 0.41 6.11 -3.38
N LEU A 248 1.29 6.71 -2.58
CA LEU A 248 2.72 6.75 -2.81
C LEU A 248 3.36 5.59 -2.06
N SER A 249 4.22 4.87 -2.77
CA SER A 249 4.92 3.70 -2.28
C SER A 249 6.39 3.70 -2.71
N TYR A 250 7.15 2.81 -2.10
CA TYR A 250 8.44 2.41 -2.59
C TYR A 250 8.34 1.03 -3.21
N TYR A 251 8.94 0.88 -4.38
CA TYR A 251 9.22 -0.40 -5.01
C TYR A 251 10.65 -0.81 -4.64
N TYR A 252 10.80 -1.94 -3.96
CA TYR A 252 12.10 -2.49 -3.58
C TYR A 252 12.70 -3.34 -4.69
N ASP A 253 13.94 -3.02 -5.06
CA ASP A 253 14.78 -3.80 -5.96
C ASP A 253 16.23 -3.66 -5.48
N PRO A 254 16.90 -4.75 -5.04
CA PRO A 254 18.26 -4.70 -4.49
C PRO A 254 19.30 -4.18 -5.49
N ASN A 255 19.01 -4.17 -6.78
CA ASN A 255 19.95 -3.72 -7.81
C ASN A 255 19.71 -2.27 -8.24
N LEU A 256 18.63 -1.65 -7.78
CA LEU A 256 18.23 -0.33 -8.24
C LEU A 256 18.80 0.77 -7.35
N ASN A 257 19.59 1.67 -7.96
CA ASN A 257 20.12 2.84 -7.29
C ASN A 257 19.90 4.08 -8.16
N VAL A 258 19.25 5.10 -7.62
CA VAL A 258 19.01 6.38 -8.29
C VAL A 258 19.66 7.48 -7.46
N SER A 259 20.44 8.34 -8.10
CA SER A 259 21.04 9.50 -7.45
C SER A 259 20.98 10.72 -8.36
N ILE A 260 20.56 11.84 -7.81
CA ILE A 260 20.47 13.13 -8.49
C ILE A 260 21.16 14.16 -7.61
N LYS A 261 22.06 14.96 -8.18
CA LYS A 261 22.69 16.09 -7.50
C LYS A 261 22.50 17.34 -8.34
N SER A 262 22.02 18.41 -7.72
CA SER A 262 21.79 19.70 -8.38
C SER A 262 22.03 20.83 -7.39
N GLY A 263 23.16 21.52 -7.54
CA GLY A 263 23.54 22.63 -6.65
C GLY A 263 23.61 22.21 -5.18
N ASP A 264 22.85 22.91 -4.33
CA ASP A 264 22.76 22.67 -2.88
C ASP A 264 21.87 21.47 -2.50
N PHE A 265 21.42 20.69 -3.48
CA PHE A 265 20.50 19.60 -3.29
C PHE A 265 21.09 18.28 -3.81
N SER A 266 20.95 17.23 -3.01
CA SER A 266 21.14 15.85 -3.46
C SER A 266 20.01 14.94 -3.03
N TYR A 267 19.68 14.00 -3.90
CA TYR A 267 18.65 12.99 -3.75
C TYR A 267 19.26 11.63 -4.05
N ALA A 268 18.98 10.63 -3.23
CA ALA A 268 19.34 9.26 -3.52
C ALA A 268 18.26 8.28 -3.05
N MET A 269 17.99 7.27 -3.88
CA MET A 269 17.22 6.08 -3.53
C MET A 269 18.13 4.89 -3.72
N VAL A 270 18.32 4.11 -2.66
CA VAL A 270 19.17 2.92 -2.64
C VAL A 270 18.28 1.69 -2.44
N HIS A 271 18.40 0.75 -3.37
CA HIS A 271 17.58 -0.45 -3.50
C HIS A 271 16.08 -0.17 -3.65
N ALA A 272 15.73 0.99 -4.19
CA ALA A 272 14.34 1.44 -4.23
C ALA A 272 14.04 2.42 -5.36
N PHE A 273 12.79 2.43 -5.79
CA PHE A 273 12.19 3.47 -6.62
C PHE A 273 10.92 4.02 -5.97
N GLN A 274 10.57 5.27 -6.25
CA GLN A 274 9.25 5.80 -5.90
C GLN A 274 8.21 5.30 -6.88
N HIS A 275 7.12 4.77 -6.37
CA HIS A 275 6.01 4.29 -7.18
C HIS A 275 4.69 4.90 -6.72
N VAL A 276 3.78 5.12 -7.65
CA VAL A 276 2.47 5.72 -7.37
C VAL A 276 1.42 4.96 -8.14
N PHE A 277 0.35 4.59 -7.45
CA PHE A 277 -0.81 3.95 -8.04
C PHE A 277 -2.10 4.56 -7.49
N ALA A 278 -3.20 4.41 -8.23
CA ALA A 278 -4.48 4.96 -7.86
C ALA A 278 -5.31 3.94 -7.05
N MET A 279 -6.23 4.47 -6.26
CA MET A 279 -7.29 3.74 -5.59
C MET A 279 -8.62 4.32 -6.02
N VAL A 280 -9.54 3.48 -6.51
CA VAL A 280 -10.90 3.89 -6.92
C VAL A 280 -11.92 3.29 -5.96
N CYS A 281 -12.70 4.14 -5.30
CA CYS A 281 -13.68 3.72 -4.30
C CYS A 281 -14.99 3.33 -4.98
N LEU A 282 -15.45 2.10 -4.73
CA LEU A 282 -16.77 1.62 -5.14
C LEU A 282 -17.81 1.78 -4.02
N SER A 283 -17.37 1.79 -2.77
CA SER A 283 -18.17 2.06 -1.57
C SER A 283 -17.28 2.51 -0.42
N GLU A 284 -17.85 2.79 0.75
CA GLU A 284 -17.09 3.14 1.98
C GLU A 284 -16.01 2.10 2.34
N ASN A 285 -16.26 0.83 2.06
CA ASN A 285 -15.39 -0.28 2.46
C ASN A 285 -14.68 -0.98 1.29
N VAL A 286 -14.94 -0.56 0.05
CA VAL A 286 -14.38 -1.20 -1.14
C VAL A 286 -13.64 -0.16 -1.98
N SER A 287 -12.32 -0.28 -2.03
CA SER A 287 -11.45 0.51 -2.91
C SER A 287 -10.58 -0.40 -3.75
N LEU A 288 -10.59 -0.21 -5.06
CA LEU A 288 -9.84 -0.99 -6.02
C LEU A 288 -8.47 -0.37 -6.25
N PRO A 289 -7.37 -1.14 -6.13
CA PRO A 289 -6.09 -0.67 -6.62
C PRO A 289 -6.11 -0.62 -8.15
N VAL A 290 -5.50 0.41 -8.71
CA VAL A 290 -5.38 0.61 -10.15
C VAL A 290 -3.94 1.01 -10.46
N ASP A 291 -3.24 0.14 -11.18
CA ASP A 291 -1.84 0.31 -11.55
C ASP A 291 -1.61 -0.10 -13.01
N LEU A 292 -1.33 0.89 -13.84
CA LEU A 292 -1.04 0.70 -15.26
C LEU A 292 0.45 0.45 -15.54
N THR A 293 1.28 0.49 -14.51
CA THR A 293 2.73 0.66 -14.66
C THR A 293 3.56 -0.40 -13.94
N LEU A 294 3.03 -1.02 -12.87
CA LEU A 294 3.60 -2.21 -12.25
C LEU A 294 2.57 -3.35 -12.16
N PRO A 295 2.74 -4.41 -12.98
CA PRO A 295 3.52 -4.43 -14.21
C PRO A 295 2.89 -3.52 -15.27
N LYS A 296 3.69 -3.10 -16.25
CA LYS A 296 3.22 -2.25 -17.35
C LYS A 296 2.11 -2.96 -18.14
N ARG A 297 1.03 -2.24 -18.43
CA ARG A 297 -0.16 -2.75 -19.13
C ARG A 297 -0.23 -2.33 -20.59
N ASN A 298 -0.76 -3.22 -21.42
CA ASN A 298 -1.03 -3.01 -22.83
C ASN A 298 -2.54 -2.91 -23.10
N LEU A 299 -2.88 -2.50 -24.33
CA LEU A 299 -4.27 -2.47 -24.80
C LEU A 299 -4.87 -3.88 -24.72
N GLY A 300 -6.08 -4.00 -24.15
CA GLY A 300 -6.75 -5.29 -23.92
C GLY A 300 -6.46 -5.92 -22.55
N GLU A 301 -5.55 -5.35 -21.75
CA GLU A 301 -5.19 -5.80 -20.40
C GLU A 301 -5.76 -4.88 -19.30
N GLU A 302 -6.82 -4.11 -19.59
CA GLU A 302 -7.30 -3.07 -18.68
C GLU A 302 -7.75 -3.64 -17.32
N ILE A 303 -8.35 -4.84 -17.32
CA ILE A 303 -8.76 -5.53 -16.10
C ILE A 303 -7.56 -5.93 -15.23
N ASP A 304 -6.43 -6.26 -15.86
CA ASP A 304 -5.21 -6.67 -15.15
C ASP A 304 -4.53 -5.50 -14.46
N ALA A 305 -4.78 -4.26 -14.90
CA ALA A 305 -4.37 -3.06 -14.16
C ALA A 305 -5.01 -2.99 -12.76
N ILE A 306 -6.07 -3.77 -12.51
CA ILE A 306 -6.78 -3.83 -11.24
C ILE A 306 -6.50 -5.17 -10.56
N ASP A 307 -6.92 -6.26 -11.19
CA ASP A 307 -6.86 -7.59 -10.60
C ASP A 307 -5.40 -8.00 -10.34
N ASN A 308 -4.50 -7.60 -11.24
CA ASN A 308 -3.09 -7.90 -11.17
C ASN A 308 -2.25 -6.63 -10.92
N ALA A 309 -2.84 -5.58 -10.32
CA ALA A 309 -2.10 -4.40 -9.87
C ALA A 309 -0.90 -4.82 -9.01
N GLY A 310 0.21 -4.08 -9.04
CA GLY A 310 1.43 -4.45 -8.32
C GLY A 310 1.18 -4.73 -6.83
N ILE A 311 0.32 -3.95 -6.18
CA ILE A 311 -0.05 -4.15 -4.78
C ILE A 311 -0.87 -5.42 -4.51
N ASN A 312 -1.42 -6.06 -5.54
CA ASN A 312 -2.06 -7.37 -5.40
C ASN A 312 -1.05 -8.52 -5.55
N ILE A 313 -0.06 -8.37 -6.43
CA ILE A 313 0.77 -9.50 -6.89
C ILE A 313 2.26 -9.42 -6.52
N MET A 314 2.73 -8.30 -5.96
CA MET A 314 4.15 -8.07 -5.66
C MET A 314 4.40 -7.67 -4.20
N ASP A 315 5.05 -8.50 -3.41
CA ASP A 315 5.32 -8.23 -1.99
C ASP A 315 6.56 -7.33 -1.75
N ASN A 316 7.09 -6.69 -2.79
CA ASN A 316 8.16 -5.69 -2.74
C ASN A 316 7.66 -4.24 -2.94
N ILE A 317 6.35 -3.99 -2.77
CA ILE A 317 5.77 -2.64 -2.76
C ILE A 317 5.38 -2.27 -1.33
N ILE A 318 5.95 -1.16 -0.82
CA ILE A 318 5.70 -0.63 0.52
C ILE A 318 5.06 0.75 0.46
N ILE A 319 3.83 0.89 0.94
CA ILE A 319 3.05 2.13 0.92
C ILE A 319 3.44 3.04 2.08
N VAL A 320 3.71 4.30 1.78
CA VAL A 320 4.14 5.31 2.76
C VAL A 320 3.16 6.46 2.92
N ASN A 321 2.45 6.86 1.87
CA ASN A 321 1.52 7.99 1.95
C ASN A 321 0.25 7.74 1.14
N ARG A 322 -0.88 8.20 1.67
CA ARG A 322 -2.17 8.37 1.01
C ARG A 322 -2.35 9.84 0.64
N ILE A 323 -2.67 10.09 -0.63
CA ILE A 323 -2.85 11.44 -1.16
C ILE A 323 -4.28 11.56 -1.66
N ILE A 324 -5.11 12.31 -0.93
CA ILE A 324 -6.54 12.44 -1.22
C ILE A 324 -6.78 13.74 -1.99
N ASP A 325 -6.61 14.89 -1.35
CA ASP A 325 -6.88 16.20 -1.95
C ASP A 325 -5.65 17.14 -1.93
N GLN A 326 -4.54 16.67 -1.37
CA GLN A 326 -3.24 17.36 -1.37
C GLN A 326 -2.58 17.33 -2.76
N ASP A 327 -1.58 18.20 -2.96
CA ASP A 327 -0.69 18.10 -4.11
C ASP A 327 0.27 16.92 -3.86
N PRO A 328 0.36 15.91 -4.75
CA PRO A 328 1.32 14.82 -4.59
C PRO A 328 2.77 15.28 -4.43
N ASN A 329 3.10 16.45 -4.97
CA ASN A 329 4.44 17.02 -4.89
C ASN A 329 4.85 17.41 -3.47
N ASP A 330 3.89 17.61 -2.55
CA ASP A 330 4.18 17.84 -1.12
C ASP A 330 4.91 16.64 -0.47
N PHE A 331 4.82 15.45 -1.08
CA PHE A 331 5.45 14.21 -0.63
C PHE A 331 6.65 13.78 -1.47
N LEU A 332 6.92 14.48 -2.58
CA LEU A 332 7.95 14.09 -3.56
C LEU A 332 9.04 15.13 -3.72
N MET A 333 8.69 16.41 -3.61
CA MET A 333 9.64 17.50 -3.80
C MET A 333 10.44 17.75 -2.54
N ILE A 334 11.73 18.00 -2.75
CA ILE A 334 12.63 18.36 -1.67
C ILE A 334 12.98 19.84 -1.82
N SER A 335 12.71 20.59 -0.76
CA SER A 335 13.00 22.01 -0.68
C SER A 335 13.96 22.28 0.47
N SER A 336 14.96 23.13 0.24
CA SER A 336 15.81 23.59 1.33
C SER A 336 15.00 24.50 2.27
N PRO A 337 15.13 24.34 3.61
CA PRO A 337 14.40 25.17 4.57
C PRO A 337 14.83 26.64 4.52
N THR A 338 16.07 26.95 4.09
CA THR A 338 16.58 28.30 3.91
C THR A 338 17.65 28.35 2.81
N LYS A 339 17.90 29.52 2.21
CA LYS A 339 18.95 29.70 1.17
C LYS A 339 20.37 29.33 1.63
N ASN A 340 20.62 29.32 2.95
CA ASN A 340 21.94 29.05 3.54
C ASN A 340 22.13 27.59 3.96
N VAL A 341 21.17 26.71 3.65
CA VAL A 341 21.25 25.27 3.92
C VAL A 341 21.32 24.50 2.63
N SER A 342 22.32 23.63 2.50
CA SER A 342 22.28 22.54 1.54
C SER A 342 21.65 21.30 2.17
N ILE A 343 20.87 20.57 1.40
CA ILE A 343 20.09 19.41 1.85
C ILE A 343 20.41 18.19 0.99
N SER A 344 20.78 17.09 1.63
CA SER A 344 20.83 15.78 1.00
C SER A 344 19.73 14.91 1.58
N TYR A 345 18.90 14.36 0.71
CA TYR A 345 17.86 13.39 1.07
C TYR A 345 18.24 12.02 0.51
N LYS A 346 18.22 11.00 1.37
CA LYS A 346 18.52 9.62 0.97
C LYS A 346 17.47 8.68 1.56
N VAL A 347 16.93 7.79 0.74
CA VAL A 347 16.16 6.64 1.19
C VAL A 347 16.92 5.36 0.86
N THR A 348 17.03 4.46 1.82
CA THR A 348 17.57 3.11 1.62
C THR A 348 16.54 2.10 2.05
N ILE A 349 16.29 1.07 1.24
CA ILE A 349 15.44 -0.04 1.62
C ILE A 349 16.26 -1.32 1.69
N MET A 350 16.04 -2.10 2.74
CA MET A 350 16.67 -3.40 2.92
C MET A 350 15.59 -4.42 3.26
N GLN A 351 15.59 -5.57 2.59
CA GLN A 351 14.80 -6.69 3.02
C GLN A 351 15.55 -7.45 4.11
N LYS A 352 14.94 -7.62 5.30
CA LYS A 352 15.47 -8.55 6.30
C LYS A 352 15.24 -9.98 5.80
N SER A 353 16.27 -10.82 5.89
CA SER A 353 16.33 -12.14 5.27
C SER A 353 15.08 -13.00 5.52
N GLY A 354 14.56 -13.61 4.45
CA GLY A 354 13.57 -14.70 4.49
C GLY A 354 12.11 -14.31 4.63
N THR A 355 11.23 -15.12 4.05
CA THR A 355 9.80 -15.12 4.37
C THR A 355 9.65 -15.71 5.77
N VAL A 356 9.16 -14.92 6.72
CA VAL A 356 8.94 -15.41 8.08
C VAL A 356 7.57 -16.07 8.14
N PHE A 357 7.51 -17.27 8.71
CA PHE A 357 6.26 -17.99 8.96
C PHE A 357 5.95 -17.96 10.45
N ILE A 358 4.83 -17.34 10.83
CA ILE A 358 4.32 -17.42 12.21
C ILE A 358 3.20 -18.46 12.25
N ILE A 359 3.33 -19.43 13.13
CA ILE A 359 2.28 -20.39 13.49
C ILE A 359 1.39 -19.70 14.54
N GLU A 360 0.28 -19.11 14.10
CA GLU A 360 -0.68 -18.53 15.05
C GLU A 360 -1.47 -19.67 15.72
N LYS A 361 -1.36 -19.82 17.05
CA LYS A 361 -2.06 -20.85 17.84
C LYS A 361 -3.57 -20.56 17.98
N LYS A 362 -4.28 -20.35 16.87
CA LYS A 362 -5.73 -20.06 16.84
C LYS A 362 -6.61 -21.32 16.71
N LEU A 363 -6.14 -22.47 17.17
CA LEU A 363 -6.81 -23.77 16.99
C LEU A 363 -7.74 -24.20 18.16
N ARG A 364 -7.87 -23.41 19.25
CA ARG A 364 -8.64 -23.84 20.43
C ARG A 364 -10.11 -24.25 20.17
N PRO A 365 -10.93 -23.58 19.35
CA PRO A 365 -12.33 -23.98 19.20
C PRO A 365 -12.51 -25.25 18.35
N PHE A 366 -11.64 -25.47 17.36
CA PHE A 366 -11.76 -26.64 16.46
C PHE A 366 -11.45 -27.95 17.19
N TYR A 367 -10.43 -27.95 18.07
CA TYR A 367 -10.09 -29.13 18.88
C TYR A 367 -11.19 -29.50 19.89
N LEU A 368 -11.87 -28.49 20.47
CA LEU A 368 -13.00 -28.75 21.38
C LEU A 368 -14.19 -29.37 20.65
N ILE A 369 -14.49 -28.92 19.42
CA ILE A 369 -15.55 -29.51 18.59
C ILE A 369 -15.19 -30.93 18.17
N LEU A 370 -13.94 -31.19 17.76
CA LEU A 370 -13.50 -32.53 17.37
C LEU A 370 -13.51 -33.50 18.57
N LEU A 371 -13.06 -33.05 19.74
CA LEU A 371 -13.11 -33.83 20.98
C LEU A 371 -14.57 -34.18 21.35
N LEU A 372 -15.48 -33.21 21.23
CA LEU A 372 -16.91 -33.42 21.49
C LEU A 372 -17.49 -34.49 20.55
N VAL A 373 -17.17 -34.43 19.25
CA VAL A 373 -17.63 -35.43 18.27
C VAL A 373 -17.11 -36.82 18.62
N ILE A 374 -15.84 -36.95 19.03
CA ILE A 374 -15.27 -38.23 19.45
C ILE A 374 -16.00 -38.78 20.68
N VAL A 375 -16.25 -37.94 21.70
CA VAL A 375 -16.97 -38.35 22.91
C VAL A 375 -18.39 -38.81 22.58
N VAL A 376 -19.10 -38.10 21.70
CA VAL A 376 -20.46 -38.47 21.26
C VAL A 376 -20.45 -39.82 20.52
N VAL A 377 -19.50 -40.04 19.62
CA VAL A 377 -19.37 -41.31 18.90
C VAL A 377 -19.09 -42.47 19.86
N ILE A 378 -18.19 -42.28 20.83
CA ILE A 378 -17.90 -43.29 21.86
C ILE A 378 -19.16 -43.59 22.68
N ALA A 379 -19.90 -42.57 23.11
CA ALA A 379 -21.12 -42.73 23.89
C ALA A 379 -22.20 -43.50 23.11
N ILE A 380 -22.38 -43.20 21.81
CA ILE A 380 -23.31 -43.95 20.94
C ILE A 380 -22.89 -45.42 20.84
N ILE A 381 -21.59 -45.70 20.69
CA ILE A 381 -21.08 -47.07 20.61
C ILE A 381 -21.33 -47.84 21.92
N ILE A 382 -21.12 -47.21 23.08
CA ILE A 382 -21.39 -47.83 24.38
C ILE A 382 -22.89 -48.10 24.54
N PHE A 383 -23.74 -47.12 24.24
CA PHE A 383 -25.20 -47.26 24.33
C PHE A 383 -25.74 -48.38 23.42
N LEU A 384 -25.24 -48.46 22.18
CA LEU A 384 -25.64 -49.52 21.25
C LEU A 384 -25.16 -50.91 21.71
N ARG A 385 -24.03 -50.99 22.42
CA ARG A 385 -23.52 -52.26 22.97
C ARG A 385 -24.40 -52.77 24.10
N GLU A 386 -24.77 -51.90 25.05
CA GLU A 386 -25.64 -52.30 26.18
C GLU A 386 -27.02 -52.76 25.73
N ARG A 387 -27.57 -52.18 24.66
CA ARG A 387 -28.86 -52.61 24.09
C ARG A 387 -28.82 -53.93 23.33
N THR A 388 -27.65 -54.44 22.97
CA THR A 388 -27.49 -55.72 22.26
C THR A 388 -27.16 -56.88 23.19
N ASP A 389 -26.91 -56.60 24.47
CA ASP A 389 -26.69 -57.60 25.52
C ASP A 389 -27.96 -57.77 26.43
N LEU A 390 -29.08 -57.17 26.03
CA LEU A 390 -30.47 -57.45 26.46
C LEU A 390 -31.19 -58.15 25.30
#